data_AF-A0A6B3BA01-F1
#
_entry.id   AF-A0A6B3BA01-F1
#
_cell.length_a   1.000
_cell.length_b   1.000
_cell.length_c   1.000
_cell.angle_alpha   90.00
_cell.angle_beta   90.00
_cell.angle_gamma   90.00
#
_symmetry.space_group_name_H-M   'P 1'
#
loop_
_entity.id
_entity.type
_entity.pdbx_description
1 polymer ?
#
loop_
_entity_poly.entity_id
_entity_poly.type
_entity_poly.pdbx_seq_one_letter_code
_entity_poly.pdbx_strand_id
1 'polypeptide(L)'
;MLITQDRMLTCAHVVREPDARMWVEFAENPGIPPVAARVAPDGWLDGREDVAVLALDGPRPQAEPAPLSRRLERGAEVWLGGYAAPFDADGMWLAGRISGLHGDWVQLDARTNAEVVRPGFSGAAVHTGREGERPESVVGLVVSWRGDLEMGLPMENDLAFSYMIPVDRIAELVPLVAELSGPDGWDHAFAGRLRRWFTGADQPSVRFGVVPEGGGRDRTLRHQLHRAHLVHHGGHGRPDELVDTLVAQLRPPRHQRNRYRDWLLEGGDEPERSLAGRPAAGPVLAVIGLDEDPDPAGLVRVLARVHTLGFRLLVVVRGTEGPAPGAVERDLLVPALDERAEELLRRAERMERTWSRLDGLTDSASAPPRPATDPAARRHRLEELRGLREPHARLVGLKQLLRDLRADLAGAPGLPGQRTGPVGRP
;
A
#
# COMPACT_ATOMS: atom_id res chain seq x y z
N MET A 1 -9.01 13.82 -10.02
CA MET A 1 -8.03 13.26 -9.07
C MET A 1 -8.69 12.42 -7.97
N LEU A 2 -8.21 11.21 -7.66
CA LEU A 2 -8.74 10.38 -6.56
C LEU A 2 -8.17 10.82 -5.19
N ILE A 3 -9.02 11.00 -4.17
CA ILE A 3 -8.61 11.45 -2.82
C ILE A 3 -8.96 10.46 -1.69
N THR A 4 -9.93 9.57 -1.92
CA THR A 4 -10.16 8.35 -1.12
C THR A 4 -10.46 7.20 -2.07
N GLN A 5 -10.80 6.00 -1.60
CA GLN A 5 -11.18 4.90 -2.48
C GLN A 5 -12.46 5.17 -3.28
N ASP A 6 -13.27 6.13 -2.86
CA ASP A 6 -14.63 6.36 -3.32
C ASP A 6 -14.95 7.85 -3.53
N ARG A 7 -13.95 8.73 -3.41
CA ARG A 7 -14.07 10.18 -3.61
C ARG A 7 -13.00 10.72 -4.54
N MET A 8 -13.40 11.62 -5.43
CA MET A 8 -12.51 12.33 -6.34
C MET A 8 -12.72 13.84 -6.27
N LEU A 9 -11.68 14.60 -6.57
CA LEU A 9 -11.74 16.03 -6.85
C LEU A 9 -11.64 16.29 -8.36
N THR A 10 -12.42 17.26 -8.82
CA THR A 10 -12.36 17.86 -10.16
C THR A 10 -12.88 19.30 -10.10
N CYS A 11 -12.87 20.01 -11.22
CA CYS A 11 -13.48 21.35 -11.32
C CYS A 11 -14.99 21.25 -11.55
N ALA A 12 -15.77 22.16 -10.96
CA ALA A 12 -17.22 22.17 -11.10
C ALA A 12 -17.65 22.39 -12.56
N HIS A 13 -16.98 23.29 -13.29
CA HIS A 13 -17.29 23.55 -14.70
C HIS A 13 -17.05 22.34 -15.62
N VAL A 14 -16.19 21.39 -15.23
CA VAL A 14 -15.97 20.14 -15.98
C VAL A 14 -17.20 19.23 -15.88
N VAL A 15 -17.84 19.21 -14.70
CA VAL A 15 -19.04 18.42 -14.45
C VAL A 15 -20.29 19.06 -15.08
N ARG A 16 -20.30 20.39 -15.18
CA ARG A 16 -21.39 21.25 -15.72
C ARG A 16 -22.68 21.24 -14.91
N GLU A 17 -23.23 20.07 -14.61
CA GLU A 17 -24.50 19.89 -13.91
C GLU A 17 -24.30 19.00 -12.67
N PRO A 18 -24.71 19.42 -11.46
CA PRO A 18 -24.44 18.68 -10.23
C PRO A 18 -25.09 17.28 -10.19
N ASP A 19 -26.24 17.11 -10.85
CA ASP A 19 -26.98 15.85 -10.89
C ASP A 19 -26.50 14.89 -12.00
N ALA A 20 -25.55 15.34 -12.83
CA ALA A 20 -25.04 14.55 -13.94
C ALA A 20 -24.40 13.24 -13.44
N ARG A 21 -24.68 12.15 -14.15
CA ARG A 21 -23.95 10.90 -14.00
C ARG A 21 -22.74 10.93 -14.93
N MET A 22 -21.57 10.74 -14.37
CA MET A 22 -20.30 10.77 -15.10
C MET A 22 -19.67 9.39 -15.11
N TRP A 23 -18.81 9.13 -16.10
CA TRP A 23 -17.90 7.99 -16.07
C TRP A 23 -16.49 8.46 -15.71
N VAL A 24 -15.87 7.73 -14.79
CA VAL A 24 -14.49 7.94 -14.36
C VAL A 24 -13.66 6.78 -14.87
N GLU A 25 -12.57 7.11 -15.54
CA GLU A 25 -11.54 6.18 -15.98
C GLU A 25 -10.23 6.43 -15.22
N PHE A 26 -9.46 5.37 -15.02
CA PHE A 26 -8.19 5.41 -14.29
C PHE A 26 -7.05 5.21 -15.28
N ALA A 27 -6.75 6.22 -16.09
CA ALA A 27 -5.81 6.08 -17.20
C ALA A 27 -4.37 5.72 -16.77
N GLU A 28 -3.90 6.14 -15.59
CA GLU A 28 -2.62 5.67 -15.03
C GLU A 28 -2.66 4.21 -14.54
N ASN A 29 -3.86 3.62 -14.43
CA ASN A 29 -4.10 2.27 -13.94
C ASN A 29 -5.17 1.56 -14.80
N PRO A 30 -4.90 1.28 -16.09
CA PRO A 30 -5.91 0.80 -17.04
C PRO A 30 -6.50 -0.57 -16.68
N GLY A 31 -5.86 -1.32 -15.77
CA GLY A 31 -6.41 -2.55 -15.20
C GLY A 31 -7.57 -2.34 -14.21
N ILE A 32 -7.88 -1.09 -13.85
CA ILE A 32 -9.00 -0.73 -12.98
C ILE A 32 -10.22 -0.41 -13.84
N PRO A 33 -11.33 -1.16 -13.71
CA PRO A 33 -12.53 -0.89 -14.50
C PRO A 33 -13.08 0.52 -14.25
N PRO A 34 -13.57 1.20 -15.30
CA PRO A 34 -14.29 2.45 -15.17
C PRO A 34 -15.42 2.35 -14.15
N VAL A 35 -15.80 3.49 -13.59
CA VAL A 35 -16.85 3.58 -12.58
C VAL A 35 -17.72 4.79 -12.83
N ALA A 36 -19.01 4.63 -12.64
CA ALA A 36 -19.89 5.78 -12.65
C ALA A 36 -19.70 6.60 -11.37
N ALA A 37 -19.91 7.91 -11.48
CA ALA A 37 -19.77 8.85 -10.38
C ALA A 37 -20.83 9.94 -10.47
N ARG A 38 -21.08 10.59 -9.34
CA ARG A 38 -21.96 11.76 -9.19
C ARG A 38 -21.32 12.75 -8.25
N VAL A 39 -21.76 13.99 -8.24
CA VAL A 39 -21.33 14.94 -7.21
C VAL A 39 -21.81 14.43 -5.84
N ALA A 40 -20.90 14.42 -4.86
CA ALA A 40 -21.23 14.06 -3.49
C ALA A 40 -22.14 15.12 -2.85
N PRO A 41 -22.95 14.77 -1.84
CA PRO A 41 -23.66 15.77 -1.04
C PRO A 41 -22.69 16.84 -0.52
N ASP A 42 -23.08 18.11 -0.67
CA ASP A 42 -22.28 19.29 -0.31
C ASP A 42 -20.92 19.39 -1.03
N GLY A 43 -20.73 18.60 -2.09
CA GLY A 43 -19.51 18.52 -2.88
C GLY A 43 -19.49 19.46 -4.08
N TRP A 44 -20.50 20.32 -4.27
CA TRP A 44 -20.58 21.24 -5.40
C TRP A 44 -20.26 22.67 -4.95
N LEU A 45 -19.13 23.21 -5.41
CA LEU A 45 -18.72 24.59 -5.17
C LEU A 45 -18.50 25.26 -6.53
N ASP A 46 -19.50 26.00 -7.02
CA ASP A 46 -19.44 26.70 -8.30
C ASP A 46 -18.91 28.13 -8.18
N GLY A 47 -18.96 28.90 -9.27
CA GLY A 47 -18.53 30.29 -9.27
C GLY A 47 -17.01 30.44 -9.19
N ARG A 48 -16.51 31.08 -8.13
CA ARG A 48 -15.09 31.39 -7.99
C ARG A 48 -14.28 30.24 -7.40
N GLU A 49 -14.95 29.37 -6.66
CA GLU A 49 -14.38 28.22 -5.98
C GLU A 49 -14.09 27.10 -6.98
N ASP A 50 -15.01 26.84 -7.90
CA ASP A 50 -14.89 25.88 -9.03
C ASP A 50 -14.33 24.50 -8.63
N VAL A 51 -14.85 23.93 -7.54
CA VAL A 51 -14.49 22.60 -7.02
C VAL A 51 -15.71 21.69 -7.02
N ALA A 52 -15.51 20.47 -7.50
CA ALA A 52 -16.47 19.38 -7.35
C ALA A 52 -15.83 18.16 -6.67
N VAL A 53 -16.48 17.66 -5.62
CA VAL A 53 -16.19 16.37 -4.99
C VAL A 53 -17.13 15.34 -5.60
N LEU A 54 -16.59 14.36 -6.30
CA LEU A 54 -17.37 13.25 -6.86
C LEU A 54 -17.39 12.06 -5.90
N ALA A 55 -18.55 11.44 -5.73
CA ALA A 55 -18.73 10.12 -5.12
C ALA A 55 -18.81 9.06 -6.22
N LEU A 56 -18.01 8.00 -6.08
CA LEU A 56 -18.01 6.86 -7.00
C LEU A 56 -19.13 5.88 -6.62
N ASP A 57 -19.79 5.27 -7.61
CA ASP A 57 -20.84 4.25 -7.41
C ASP A 57 -20.29 2.99 -6.69
N GLY A 58 -18.96 2.82 -6.65
CA GLY A 58 -18.30 1.82 -5.81
C GLY A 58 -16.82 2.13 -5.61
N PRO A 59 -16.23 1.69 -4.48
CA PRO A 59 -14.84 1.97 -4.18
C PRO A 59 -13.88 1.35 -5.20
N ARG A 60 -12.73 1.99 -5.38
CA ARG A 60 -11.61 1.58 -6.21
C ARG A 60 -10.37 1.43 -5.33
N PRO A 61 -10.35 0.40 -4.47
CA PRO A 61 -9.30 0.24 -3.49
C PRO A 61 -7.92 -0.06 -4.11
N GLN A 62 -7.91 -0.51 -5.37
CA GLN A 62 -6.70 -0.75 -6.16
C GLN A 62 -6.04 0.55 -6.62
N ALA A 63 -6.81 1.63 -6.77
CA ALA A 63 -6.28 2.94 -7.12
C ALA A 63 -5.74 3.63 -5.87
N GLU A 64 -4.56 4.24 -5.98
CA GLU A 64 -3.95 4.91 -4.85
C GLU A 64 -4.44 6.37 -4.77
N PRO A 65 -4.96 6.80 -3.60
CA PRO A 65 -5.34 8.19 -3.40
C PRO A 65 -4.15 9.13 -3.51
N ALA A 66 -4.40 10.33 -4.04
CA ALA A 66 -3.41 11.39 -4.17
C ALA A 66 -2.90 11.87 -2.79
N PRO A 67 -1.57 11.97 -2.59
CA PRO A 67 -0.99 12.52 -1.37
C PRO A 67 -1.15 14.05 -1.32
N LEU A 68 -2.22 14.55 -0.70
CA LEU A 68 -2.53 15.98 -0.68
C LEU A 68 -1.58 16.75 0.26
N SER A 69 -1.06 17.89 -0.21
CA SER A 69 -0.21 18.80 0.57
C SER A 69 -0.73 20.22 0.51
N ARG A 70 -0.87 20.86 1.68
CA ARG A 70 -1.17 22.29 1.78
C ARG A 70 0.05 23.18 1.61
N ARG A 71 1.26 22.60 1.55
CA ARG A 71 2.51 23.35 1.43
C ARG A 71 2.77 23.71 -0.03
N LEU A 72 2.94 25.00 -0.28
CA LEU A 72 3.27 25.55 -1.58
C LEU A 72 4.54 26.38 -1.46
N GLU A 73 5.51 26.08 -2.31
CA GLU A 73 6.77 26.82 -2.38
C GLU A 73 6.84 27.57 -3.70
N ARG A 74 6.97 28.90 -3.61
CA ARG A 74 7.17 29.74 -4.79
C ARG A 74 8.48 29.34 -5.48
N GLY A 75 8.43 29.22 -6.80
CA GLY A 75 9.56 28.80 -7.63
C GLY A 75 9.73 27.29 -7.73
N ALA A 76 8.95 26.48 -6.98
CA ALA A 76 9.01 25.04 -7.09
C ALA A 76 8.55 24.57 -8.47
N GLU A 77 9.25 23.56 -8.98
CA GLU A 77 8.85 22.86 -10.21
C GLU A 77 7.70 21.91 -9.90
N VAL A 78 6.72 21.92 -10.80
CA VAL A 78 5.51 21.10 -10.70
C VAL A 78 5.23 20.42 -12.02
N TRP A 79 4.49 19.33 -11.92
CA TRP A 79 4.04 18.53 -13.04
C TRP A 79 2.53 18.37 -12.98
N LEU A 80 1.91 18.29 -14.15
CA LEU A 80 0.48 18.09 -14.29
C LEU A 80 0.18 17.20 -15.48
N GLY A 81 -0.69 16.20 -15.26
CA GLY A 81 -1.14 15.25 -16.27
C GLY A 81 -2.60 15.50 -16.63
N GLY A 82 -2.91 15.63 -17.92
CA GLY A 82 -4.27 15.89 -18.39
C GLY A 82 -4.57 15.17 -19.71
N TYR A 83 -5.85 15.18 -20.08
CA TYR A 83 -6.40 14.38 -21.18
C TYR A 83 -7.09 15.30 -22.19
N ALA A 84 -6.28 16.10 -22.90
CA ALA A 84 -6.77 16.94 -23.98
C ALA A 84 -7.23 16.08 -25.17
N ALA A 85 -8.24 16.52 -25.93
CA ALA A 85 -8.84 15.77 -27.04
C ALA A 85 -7.88 15.12 -28.07
N PRO A 86 -6.70 15.67 -28.41
CA PRO A 86 -5.74 14.97 -29.27
C PRO A 86 -4.90 13.87 -28.56
N PHE A 87 -5.02 13.75 -27.24
CA PHE A 87 -4.24 12.85 -26.37
C PHE A 87 -5.13 12.22 -25.28
N ASP A 88 -6.41 12.02 -25.55
CA ASP A 88 -7.38 11.51 -24.57
C ASP A 88 -7.09 10.06 -24.13
N ALA A 89 -6.46 9.26 -25.00
CA ALA A 89 -6.07 7.88 -24.69
C ALA A 89 -4.77 7.78 -23.86
N ASP A 90 -3.74 8.54 -24.21
CA ASP A 90 -2.40 8.41 -23.61
C ASP A 90 -2.12 9.45 -22.51
N GLY A 91 -2.94 10.51 -22.44
CA GLY A 91 -2.68 11.68 -21.62
C GLY A 91 -1.47 12.48 -22.09
N MET A 92 -1.28 13.66 -21.50
CA MET A 92 -0.10 14.48 -21.72
C MET A 92 0.38 15.05 -20.38
N TRP A 93 1.70 15.03 -20.19
CA TRP A 93 2.37 15.60 -19.03
C TRP A 93 2.97 16.96 -19.39
N LEU A 94 2.78 17.94 -18.52
CA LEU A 94 3.34 19.29 -18.66
C LEU A 94 4.14 19.64 -17.42
N ALA A 95 5.25 20.35 -17.63
CA ALA A 95 6.06 20.94 -16.57
C ALA A 95 5.69 22.42 -16.38
N GLY A 96 5.71 22.88 -15.13
CA GLY A 96 5.49 24.28 -14.80
C GLY A 96 6.23 24.70 -13.55
N ARG A 97 6.13 25.98 -13.22
CA ARG A 97 6.68 26.56 -12.00
C ARG A 97 5.65 27.38 -11.25
N ILE A 98 5.65 27.27 -9.93
CA ILE A 98 4.76 28.07 -9.07
C ILE A 98 5.26 29.52 -9.04
N SER A 99 4.50 30.45 -9.60
CA SER A 99 4.92 31.85 -9.72
C SER A 99 4.35 32.77 -8.65
N GLY A 100 3.22 32.41 -8.04
CA GLY A 100 2.66 33.11 -6.89
C GLY A 100 1.14 33.17 -6.91
N LEU A 101 0.58 33.79 -5.86
CA LEU A 101 -0.86 33.97 -5.71
C LEU A 101 -1.40 35.00 -6.72
N HIS A 102 -2.59 34.72 -7.24
CA HIS A 102 -3.42 35.60 -8.05
C HIS A 102 -4.85 35.52 -7.51
N GLY A 103 -5.18 36.40 -6.56
CA GLY A 103 -6.38 36.24 -5.74
C GLY A 103 -6.29 34.96 -4.89
N ASP A 104 -7.32 34.12 -4.95
CA ASP A 104 -7.37 32.82 -4.26
C ASP A 104 -6.74 31.67 -5.08
N TRP A 105 -6.29 31.96 -6.30
CA TRP A 105 -5.65 30.98 -7.20
C TRP A 105 -4.13 31.18 -7.23
N VAL A 106 -3.42 30.19 -7.78
CA VAL A 106 -1.96 30.24 -7.97
C VAL A 106 -1.65 30.18 -9.46
N GLN A 107 -0.77 31.08 -9.90
CA GLN A 107 -0.26 31.09 -11.26
C GLN A 107 0.85 30.05 -11.44
N LEU A 108 0.76 29.29 -12.53
CA LEU A 108 1.75 28.32 -13.00
C LEU A 108 2.38 28.84 -14.28
N ASP A 109 3.67 29.14 -14.25
CA ASP A 109 4.40 29.55 -15.45
C ASP A 109 4.90 28.30 -16.20
N ALA A 110 4.60 28.24 -17.49
CA ALA A 110 5.15 27.23 -18.38
C ALA A 110 6.57 27.64 -18.79
N ARG A 111 7.47 26.68 -19.03
CA ARG A 111 8.83 26.99 -19.51
C ARG A 111 8.82 27.29 -21.01
N THR A 112 7.87 26.70 -21.72
CA THR A 112 7.64 26.84 -23.16
C THR A 112 6.15 26.94 -23.46
N ASN A 113 5.80 27.50 -24.62
CA ASN A 113 4.42 27.54 -25.09
C ASN A 113 3.78 26.15 -25.30
N ALA A 114 4.61 25.11 -25.47
CA ALA A 114 4.13 23.73 -25.59
C ALA A 114 3.61 23.17 -24.25
N GLU A 115 4.05 23.75 -23.12
CA GLU A 115 3.71 23.32 -21.76
C GLU A 115 2.55 24.12 -21.15
N VAL A 116 1.86 24.94 -21.94
CA VAL A 116 0.64 25.62 -21.51
C VAL A 116 -0.52 24.64 -21.46
N VAL A 117 -1.27 24.69 -20.37
CA VAL A 117 -2.51 23.95 -20.17
C VAL A 117 -3.50 24.23 -21.31
N ARG A 118 -4.21 23.19 -21.76
CA ARG A 118 -5.23 23.26 -22.83
C ARG A 118 -6.56 22.68 -22.31
N PRO A 119 -7.68 22.91 -23.02
CA PRO A 119 -8.93 22.21 -22.71
C PRO A 119 -8.72 20.70 -22.56
N GLY A 120 -9.22 20.12 -21.45
CA GLY A 120 -8.99 18.72 -21.04
C GLY A 120 -8.00 18.53 -19.88
N PHE A 121 -7.38 19.60 -19.41
CA PHE A 121 -6.54 19.60 -18.20
C PHE A 121 -7.21 20.17 -16.96
N SER A 122 -8.34 20.88 -17.10
CA SER A 122 -9.10 21.35 -15.94
C SER A 122 -9.54 20.16 -15.07
N GLY A 123 -9.33 20.26 -13.76
CA GLY A 123 -9.50 19.14 -12.82
C GLY A 123 -8.27 18.21 -12.71
N ALA A 124 -7.18 18.47 -13.42
CA ALA A 124 -5.93 17.74 -13.27
C ALA A 124 -5.23 18.09 -11.95
N ALA A 125 -4.55 17.10 -11.38
CA ALA A 125 -3.71 17.32 -10.21
C ALA A 125 -2.41 18.04 -10.61
N VAL A 126 -2.04 19.06 -9.83
CA VAL A 126 -0.72 19.69 -9.89
C VAL A 126 0.13 19.09 -8.77
N HIS A 127 1.25 18.45 -9.10
CA HIS A 127 2.05 17.74 -8.11
C HIS A 127 3.53 18.12 -8.14
N THR A 128 4.16 17.99 -6.97
CA THR A 128 5.61 18.07 -6.80
C THR A 128 6.26 16.71 -7.03
N GLY A 129 7.55 16.73 -7.34
CA GLY A 129 8.35 15.53 -7.60
C GLY A 129 9.16 15.68 -8.88
N ARG A 130 9.58 14.56 -9.44
CA ARG A 130 10.36 14.49 -10.68
C ARG A 130 9.53 13.96 -11.83
N GLU A 131 9.91 14.35 -13.04
CA GLU A 131 9.34 13.81 -14.27
C GLU A 131 9.43 12.29 -14.30
N GLY A 132 8.32 11.62 -14.62
CA GLY A 132 8.27 10.16 -14.72
C GLY A 132 8.43 9.41 -13.38
N GLU A 133 8.63 10.11 -12.28
CA GLU A 133 8.57 9.54 -10.93
C GLU A 133 7.17 9.69 -10.34
N ARG A 134 6.89 8.86 -9.34
CA ARG A 134 5.61 8.89 -8.66
C ARG A 134 5.44 10.24 -7.94
N PRO A 135 4.24 10.87 -7.99
CA PRO A 135 3.99 12.14 -7.31
C PRO A 135 4.37 12.08 -5.83
N GLU A 136 5.19 13.04 -5.38
CA GLU A 136 5.54 13.17 -3.96
C GLU A 136 4.38 13.77 -3.19
N SER A 137 3.78 14.82 -3.74
CA SER A 137 2.59 15.46 -3.18
C SER A 137 1.79 16.18 -4.25
N VAL A 138 0.46 16.21 -4.12
CA VAL A 138 -0.41 17.08 -4.91
C VAL A 138 -0.63 18.37 -4.14
N VAL A 139 -0.39 19.50 -4.80
CA VAL A 139 -0.45 20.84 -4.21
C VAL A 139 -1.60 21.70 -4.75
N GLY A 140 -2.26 21.27 -5.82
CA GLY A 140 -3.42 21.98 -6.36
C GLY A 140 -4.17 21.23 -7.45
N LEU A 141 -5.21 21.88 -7.95
CA LEU A 141 -6.08 21.43 -9.04
C LEU A 141 -6.04 22.48 -10.15
N VAL A 142 -5.71 22.08 -11.39
CA VAL A 142 -5.75 22.98 -12.55
C VAL A 142 -7.18 23.44 -12.79
N VAL A 143 -7.41 24.75 -12.94
CA VAL A 143 -8.75 25.30 -13.21
C VAL A 143 -8.88 25.84 -14.62
N SER A 144 -7.94 26.67 -15.02
CA SER A 144 -8.02 27.41 -16.28
C SER A 144 -6.64 27.75 -16.78
N TRP A 145 -6.58 28.21 -18.03
CA TRP A 145 -5.42 28.86 -18.59
C TRP A 145 -5.82 30.25 -19.12
N ARG A 146 -4.83 31.13 -19.34
CA ARG A 146 -5.06 32.54 -19.68
C ARG A 146 -6.04 32.77 -20.85
N GLY A 147 -6.09 31.87 -21.83
CA GLY A 147 -6.96 32.01 -23.00
C GLY A 147 -8.44 31.73 -22.76
N ASP A 148 -8.81 31.14 -21.63
CA ASP A 148 -10.22 30.90 -21.27
C ASP A 148 -10.90 32.13 -20.63
N LEU A 149 -10.14 33.18 -20.29
CA LEU A 149 -10.66 34.38 -19.59
C LEU A 149 -11.19 35.48 -20.54
N GLU A 150 -11.51 35.16 -21.80
CA GLU A 150 -12.00 36.12 -22.83
C GLU A 150 -11.12 37.37 -23.05
N MET A 151 -9.87 37.37 -22.57
CA MET A 151 -8.91 38.45 -22.80
C MET A 151 -8.16 38.21 -24.11
N GLY A 152 -8.30 39.13 -25.07
CA GLY A 152 -7.66 39.07 -26.38
C GLY A 152 -6.15 38.81 -26.29
N LEU A 153 -5.66 37.85 -27.07
CA LEU A 153 -4.24 37.49 -27.13
C LEU A 153 -3.43 38.64 -27.79
N PRO A 154 -2.41 39.20 -27.12
CA PRO A 154 -1.42 40.02 -27.81
C PRO A 154 -0.70 39.18 -28.88
N MET A 155 -0.45 39.80 -30.04
CA MET A 155 0.27 39.18 -31.18
C MET A 155 1.72 38.77 -30.84
N GLU A 156 2.27 39.31 -29.75
CA GLU A 156 3.58 38.99 -29.21
C GLU A 156 3.37 38.38 -27.81
N ASN A 157 3.34 37.05 -27.68
CA ASN A 157 2.99 36.38 -26.43
C ASN A 157 4.13 35.47 -25.94
N ASP A 158 5.05 36.07 -25.19
CA ASP A 158 6.11 35.40 -24.40
C ASP A 158 5.63 34.99 -22.98
N LEU A 159 4.34 35.16 -22.67
CA LEU A 159 3.77 34.93 -21.33
C LEU A 159 2.74 33.79 -21.35
N ALA A 160 3.25 32.57 -21.23
CA ALA A 160 2.52 31.31 -21.20
C ALA A 160 2.30 30.85 -19.75
N PHE A 161 1.10 31.08 -19.18
CA PHE A 161 0.78 30.66 -17.81
C PHE A 161 -0.64 30.09 -17.65
N SER A 162 -0.82 29.30 -16.60
CA SER A 162 -2.06 28.63 -16.21
C SER A 162 -2.41 28.93 -14.75
N TYR A 163 -3.62 28.57 -14.31
CA TYR A 163 -4.06 28.75 -12.92
C TYR A 163 -4.43 27.43 -12.27
N MET A 164 -4.14 27.32 -10.97
CA MET A 164 -4.62 26.24 -10.11
C MET A 164 -5.31 26.78 -8.85
N ILE A 165 -6.27 26.01 -8.32
CA ILE A 165 -6.73 26.18 -6.95
C ILE A 165 -5.77 25.39 -6.05
N PRO A 166 -5.13 26.04 -5.06
CA PRO A 166 -4.23 25.36 -4.15
C PRO A 166 -5.00 24.42 -3.20
N VAL A 167 -4.43 23.28 -2.84
CA VAL A 167 -5.02 22.32 -1.88
C VAL A 167 -5.35 22.98 -0.54
N ASP A 168 -4.57 23.97 -0.12
CA ASP A 168 -4.84 24.76 1.09
C ASP A 168 -6.21 25.46 1.01
N ARG A 169 -6.52 26.10 -0.13
CA ARG A 169 -7.83 26.72 -0.36
C ARG A 169 -8.95 25.69 -0.45
N ILE A 170 -8.72 24.56 -1.11
CA ILE A 170 -9.72 23.47 -1.17
C ILE A 170 -10.00 22.94 0.25
N ALA A 171 -8.98 22.83 1.10
CA ALA A 171 -9.11 22.37 2.48
C ALA A 171 -9.92 23.32 3.37
N GLU A 172 -9.93 24.63 3.08
CA GLU A 172 -10.79 25.58 3.79
C GLU A 172 -12.28 25.37 3.47
N LEU A 173 -12.58 24.92 2.26
CA LEU A 173 -13.94 24.80 1.73
C LEU A 173 -14.51 23.39 1.84
N VAL A 174 -13.66 22.37 1.77
CA VAL A 174 -14.05 20.96 1.73
C VAL A 174 -13.48 20.23 2.95
N PRO A 175 -14.28 19.93 3.98
CA PRO A 175 -13.82 19.30 5.23
C PRO A 175 -13.05 17.99 5.02
N LEU A 176 -13.48 17.18 4.05
CA LEU A 176 -12.79 15.94 3.69
C LEU A 176 -11.35 16.22 3.20
N VAL A 177 -11.15 17.25 2.38
CA VAL A 177 -9.81 17.63 1.92
C VAL A 177 -8.98 18.18 3.07
N ALA A 178 -9.61 18.90 4.00
CA ALA A 178 -8.97 19.36 5.21
C ALA A 178 -8.42 18.19 6.04
N GLU A 179 -9.25 17.17 6.27
CA GLU A 179 -8.91 15.96 6.99
C GLU A 179 -7.77 15.18 6.31
N LEU A 180 -7.86 14.98 4.99
CA LEU A 180 -6.92 14.14 4.23
C LEU A 180 -5.55 14.80 4.01
N SER A 181 -5.50 16.14 3.98
CA SER A 181 -4.26 16.91 3.86
C SER A 181 -3.61 17.25 5.21
N GLY A 182 -4.27 16.90 6.32
CA GLY A 182 -3.73 17.04 7.66
C GLY A 182 -2.67 15.98 8.00
N PRO A 183 -1.92 16.16 9.11
CA PRO A 183 -0.89 15.21 9.55
C PRO A 183 -1.44 13.79 9.81
N ASP A 184 -2.72 13.70 10.18
CA ASP A 184 -3.43 12.44 10.43
C ASP A 184 -4.31 12.01 9.24
N GLY A 185 -4.04 12.54 8.04
CA GLY A 185 -4.77 12.21 6.81
C GLY A 185 -4.40 10.82 6.24
N TRP A 186 -3.12 10.46 6.23
CA TRP A 186 -2.68 9.13 5.78
C TRP A 186 -1.35 8.76 6.46
N ASP A 187 -1.19 7.50 6.85
CA ASP A 187 0.11 6.97 7.30
C ASP A 187 0.83 6.30 6.11
N HIS A 188 1.45 7.09 5.25
CA HIS A 188 2.14 6.59 4.04
C HIS A 188 3.27 5.59 4.36
N ALA A 189 3.98 5.80 5.48
CA ALA A 189 5.02 4.89 5.92
C ALA A 189 4.43 3.52 6.31
N PHE A 190 3.29 3.50 6.99
CA PHE A 190 2.54 2.28 7.28
C PHE A 190 1.97 1.63 6.03
N ALA A 191 1.44 2.42 5.08
CA ALA A 191 0.98 1.93 3.79
C ALA A 191 2.09 1.18 3.05
N GLY A 192 3.28 1.77 2.96
CA GLY A 192 4.45 1.15 2.34
C GLY A 192 4.89 -0.15 3.03
N ARG A 193 4.87 -0.19 4.37
CA ARG A 193 5.16 -1.42 5.14
C ARG A 193 4.11 -2.51 4.91
N LEU A 194 2.82 -2.15 4.85
CA LEU A 194 1.74 -3.10 4.58
C LEU A 194 1.83 -3.65 3.17
N ARG A 195 2.03 -2.81 2.15
CA ARG A 195 2.21 -3.25 0.76
C ARG A 195 3.33 -4.27 0.63
N ARG A 196 4.51 -3.97 1.19
CA ARG A 196 5.65 -4.91 1.22
C ARG A 196 5.34 -6.21 1.96
N TRP A 197 4.51 -6.16 3.00
CA TRP A 197 4.06 -7.38 3.66
C TRP A 197 3.09 -8.16 2.78
N PHE A 198 2.08 -7.53 2.17
CA PHE A 198 1.12 -8.22 1.30
C PHE A 198 1.78 -8.92 0.11
N THR A 199 2.85 -8.36 -0.48
CA THR A 199 3.58 -9.02 -1.58
C THR A 199 4.33 -10.29 -1.15
N GLY A 200 4.53 -10.53 0.15
CA GLY A 200 5.10 -11.77 0.68
C GLY A 200 6.63 -11.88 0.59
N ALA A 201 7.29 -10.94 -0.07
CA ALA A 201 8.74 -10.96 -0.20
C ALA A 201 9.43 -10.64 1.14
N ASP A 202 10.18 -11.62 1.65
CA ASP A 202 11.08 -11.49 2.80
C ASP A 202 10.48 -11.06 4.15
N GLN A 203 9.17 -11.26 4.33
CA GLN A 203 8.43 -10.93 5.56
C GLN A 203 7.88 -12.17 6.27
N PRO A 204 7.74 -12.15 7.62
CA PRO A 204 7.06 -13.21 8.34
C PRO A 204 5.61 -13.41 7.87
N SER A 205 5.11 -14.65 7.98
CA SER A 205 3.75 -15.03 7.61
C SER A 205 2.68 -14.40 8.51
N VAL A 206 3.04 -13.98 9.72
CA VAL A 206 2.16 -13.25 10.65
C VAL A 206 2.67 -11.84 10.87
N ARG A 207 1.77 -10.85 10.78
CA ARG A 207 2.00 -9.46 11.14
C ARG A 207 0.99 -9.04 12.19
N PHE A 208 1.49 -8.56 13.33
CA PHE A 208 0.69 -8.00 14.41
C PHE A 208 0.93 -6.50 14.56
N GLY A 209 -0.09 -5.74 14.91
CA GLY A 209 0.06 -4.32 15.25
C GLY A 209 -1.16 -3.72 15.92
N VAL A 210 -0.93 -2.59 16.59
CA VAL A 210 -2.01 -1.75 17.16
C VAL A 210 -2.37 -0.68 16.13
N VAL A 211 -3.67 -0.58 15.83
CA VAL A 211 -4.24 0.49 15.00
C VAL A 211 -5.54 0.94 15.66
N PRO A 212 -5.51 2.05 16.42
CA PRO A 212 -6.71 2.64 16.99
C PRO A 212 -7.78 2.88 15.93
N GLU A 213 -9.03 2.89 16.33
CA GLU A 213 -10.10 3.27 15.41
C GLU A 213 -10.00 4.76 15.05
N GLY A 214 -10.19 5.06 13.76
CA GLY A 214 -10.12 6.42 13.25
C GLY A 214 -8.69 6.91 12.94
N GLY A 215 -8.63 8.11 12.37
CA GLY A 215 -7.38 8.75 11.96
C GLY A 215 -6.69 8.10 10.75
N GLY A 216 -5.51 8.63 10.41
CA GLY A 216 -4.79 8.30 9.18
C GLY A 216 -4.33 6.86 9.10
N ARG A 217 -3.95 6.26 10.24
CA ARG A 217 -3.46 4.88 10.28
C ARG A 217 -4.57 3.87 10.04
N ASP A 218 -5.76 4.06 10.64
CA ASP A 218 -6.93 3.21 10.38
C ASP A 218 -7.44 3.39 8.95
N ARG A 219 -7.50 4.63 8.45
CA ARG A 219 -7.83 4.92 7.05
C ARG A 219 -6.87 4.21 6.09
N THR A 220 -5.55 4.27 6.35
CA THR A 220 -4.54 3.52 5.62
C THR A 220 -4.74 2.01 5.71
N LEU A 221 -5.04 1.47 6.90
CA LEU A 221 -5.30 0.05 7.08
C LEU A 221 -6.47 -0.39 6.21
N ARG A 222 -7.64 0.24 6.37
CA ARG A 222 -8.86 -0.02 5.59
C ARG A 222 -8.57 0.03 4.10
N HIS A 223 -7.76 1.01 3.67
CA HIS A 223 -7.40 1.13 2.27
C HIS A 223 -6.63 -0.09 1.74
N GLN A 224 -5.73 -0.68 2.54
CA GLN A 224 -4.93 -1.84 2.14
C GLN A 224 -5.65 -3.18 2.27
N LEU A 225 -6.83 -3.25 2.92
CA LEU A 225 -7.53 -4.52 3.17
C LEU A 225 -8.03 -5.23 1.91
N HIS A 226 -8.19 -4.53 0.79
CA HIS A 226 -8.52 -5.16 -0.50
C HIS A 226 -7.48 -6.20 -0.99
N ARG A 227 -6.28 -6.18 -0.41
CA ARG A 227 -5.20 -7.15 -0.68
C ARG A 227 -5.34 -8.43 0.14
N ALA A 228 -6.21 -8.43 1.15
CA ALA A 228 -6.56 -9.63 1.90
C ALA A 228 -7.59 -10.44 1.13
N HIS A 229 -7.50 -11.77 1.25
CA HIS A 229 -8.49 -12.67 0.64
C HIS A 229 -9.73 -12.80 1.53
N LEU A 230 -9.52 -12.68 2.85
CA LEU A 230 -10.55 -12.68 3.86
C LEU A 230 -10.27 -11.57 4.87
N VAL A 231 -11.33 -10.90 5.31
CA VAL A 231 -11.29 -9.89 6.36
C VAL A 231 -12.33 -10.27 7.41
N HIS A 232 -11.91 -10.31 8.66
CA HIS A 232 -12.77 -10.54 9.82
C HIS A 232 -12.63 -9.36 10.78
N HIS A 233 -13.75 -8.90 11.30
CA HIS A 233 -13.83 -7.80 12.25
C HIS A 233 -14.23 -8.36 13.61
N GLY A 234 -13.38 -8.19 14.62
CA GLY A 234 -13.71 -8.57 15.98
C GLY A 234 -14.91 -7.79 16.49
N GLY A 235 -15.67 -8.43 17.39
CA GLY A 235 -16.95 -7.92 17.87
C GLY A 235 -18.09 -7.96 16.84
N HIS A 236 -17.80 -8.28 15.57
CA HIS A 236 -18.77 -8.35 14.49
C HIS A 236 -18.82 -9.78 13.91
N GLY A 237 -19.82 -10.54 14.33
CA GLY A 237 -20.03 -11.92 13.91
C GLY A 237 -19.53 -12.94 14.93
N ARG A 238 -19.79 -14.23 14.67
CA ARG A 238 -19.34 -15.34 15.53
C ARG A 238 -18.09 -16.00 14.93
N PRO A 239 -17.17 -16.54 15.75
CA PRO A 239 -16.03 -17.33 15.26
C PRO A 239 -16.44 -18.44 14.27
N ASP A 240 -17.62 -19.03 14.45
CA ASP A 240 -18.20 -20.02 13.53
C ASP A 240 -18.40 -19.49 12.11
N GLU A 241 -18.78 -18.23 11.95
CA GLU A 241 -18.99 -17.62 10.62
C GLU A 241 -17.66 -17.42 9.87
N LEU A 242 -16.61 -17.05 10.62
CA LEU A 242 -15.25 -17.00 10.09
C LEU A 242 -14.81 -18.39 9.64
N VAL A 243 -15.03 -19.42 10.46
CA VAL A 243 -14.67 -20.80 10.13
C VAL A 243 -15.45 -21.31 8.92
N ASP A 244 -16.76 -21.06 8.84
CA ASP A 244 -17.58 -21.47 7.71
C ASP A 244 -17.10 -20.81 6.41
N THR A 245 -16.72 -19.52 6.49
CA THR A 245 -16.12 -18.78 5.36
C THR A 245 -14.76 -19.35 4.97
N LEU A 246 -13.91 -19.67 5.94
CA LEU A 246 -12.59 -20.29 5.71
C LEU A 246 -12.72 -21.66 5.04
N VAL A 247 -13.62 -22.50 5.53
CA VAL A 247 -13.88 -23.84 4.96
C VAL A 247 -14.42 -23.71 3.53
N ALA A 248 -15.29 -22.73 3.26
CA ALA A 248 -15.78 -22.45 1.91
C ALA A 248 -14.66 -22.01 0.95
N GLN A 249 -13.68 -21.23 1.43
CA GLN A 249 -12.52 -20.79 0.64
C GLN A 249 -11.50 -21.92 0.42
N LEU A 250 -11.25 -22.73 1.45
CA LEU A 250 -10.34 -23.87 1.38
C LEU A 250 -10.82 -24.96 0.42
N ARG A 251 -12.14 -25.05 0.21
CA ARG A 251 -12.79 -26.06 -0.65
C ARG A 251 -12.25 -27.47 -0.41
N PRO A 252 -12.21 -27.97 0.85
CA PRO A 252 -11.77 -29.33 1.12
C PRO A 252 -12.71 -30.34 0.43
N PRO A 253 -12.27 -31.59 0.22
CA PRO A 253 -13.16 -32.66 -0.23
C PRO A 253 -14.44 -32.70 0.61
N ARG A 254 -15.61 -32.90 -0.02
CA ARG A 254 -16.92 -32.79 0.65
C ARG A 254 -17.02 -33.63 1.93
N HIS A 255 -16.42 -34.81 1.96
CA HIS A 255 -16.41 -35.71 3.11
C HIS A 255 -15.56 -35.20 4.29
N GLN A 256 -14.62 -34.27 4.06
CA GLN A 256 -13.79 -33.67 5.11
C GLN A 256 -14.28 -32.30 5.57
N ARG A 257 -15.32 -31.73 4.92
CA ARG A 257 -15.78 -30.36 5.21
C ARG A 257 -16.07 -30.14 6.69
N ASN A 258 -16.84 -31.04 7.31
CA ASN A 258 -17.17 -30.95 8.73
C ASN A 258 -15.93 -31.19 9.61
N ARG A 259 -15.06 -32.14 9.23
CA ARG A 259 -13.80 -32.39 9.95
C ARG A 259 -12.90 -31.15 9.98
N TYR A 260 -12.80 -30.40 8.87
CA TYR A 260 -12.08 -29.12 8.84
C TYR A 260 -12.73 -28.08 9.75
N ARG A 261 -14.06 -27.96 9.72
CA ARG A 261 -14.81 -27.05 10.58
C ARG A 261 -14.59 -27.35 12.06
N ASP A 262 -14.80 -28.59 12.46
CA ASP A 262 -14.68 -29.04 13.84
C ASP A 262 -13.24 -28.91 14.33
N TRP A 263 -12.25 -29.27 13.50
CA TRP A 263 -10.84 -29.08 13.81
C TRP A 263 -10.47 -27.59 13.97
N LEU A 264 -11.01 -26.69 13.16
CA LEU A 264 -10.76 -25.25 13.27
C LEU A 264 -11.39 -24.63 14.53
N LEU A 265 -12.52 -25.15 15.01
CA LEU A 265 -13.20 -24.67 16.22
C LEU A 265 -12.64 -25.33 17.48
N GLU A 266 -12.65 -26.66 17.54
CA GLU A 266 -12.44 -27.47 18.74
C GLU A 266 -11.01 -28.01 18.87
N GLY A 267 -10.36 -28.31 17.73
CA GLY A 267 -8.97 -28.77 17.67
C GLY A 267 -8.90 -30.28 17.43
N GLY A 268 -7.86 -30.93 17.97
CA GLY A 268 -7.64 -32.36 17.80
C GLY A 268 -6.87 -32.72 16.53
N ASP A 269 -7.13 -33.92 16.00
CA ASP A 269 -6.39 -34.48 14.87
C ASP A 269 -6.64 -33.68 13.59
N GLU A 270 -5.55 -33.16 13.04
CA GLU A 270 -5.59 -32.37 11.81
C GLU A 270 -6.16 -33.21 10.65
N PRO A 271 -7.10 -32.65 9.85
CA PRO A 271 -7.62 -33.34 8.67
C PRO A 271 -6.53 -33.58 7.61
N GLU A 272 -6.68 -34.64 6.83
CA GLU A 272 -5.73 -34.99 5.77
C GLU A 272 -5.64 -33.88 4.72
N ARG A 273 -4.45 -33.28 4.60
CA ARG A 273 -4.19 -32.24 3.61
C ARG A 273 -4.06 -32.85 2.22
N SER A 274 -4.72 -32.25 1.23
CA SER A 274 -4.34 -32.46 -0.16
C SER A 274 -2.93 -31.91 -0.38
N LEU A 275 -1.99 -32.78 -0.77
CA LEU A 275 -0.57 -32.47 -1.02
C LEU A 275 -0.33 -31.54 -2.25
N ALA A 276 -1.38 -30.98 -2.84
CA ALA A 276 -1.26 -29.98 -3.88
C ALA A 276 -0.43 -28.80 -3.34
N GLY A 277 0.72 -28.56 -3.98
CA GLY A 277 1.83 -27.75 -3.44
C GLY A 277 1.40 -26.43 -2.82
N ARG A 278 2.04 -26.09 -1.69
CA ARG A 278 1.89 -24.81 -0.99
C ARG A 278 2.15 -23.68 -2.01
N PRO A 279 1.18 -22.79 -2.31
CA PRO A 279 1.44 -21.65 -3.19
C PRO A 279 2.57 -20.80 -2.58
N ALA A 280 3.40 -20.20 -3.44
CA ALA A 280 4.60 -19.45 -3.02
C ALA A 280 4.28 -18.31 -2.03
N ALA A 281 3.07 -17.78 -2.07
CA ALA A 281 2.47 -16.98 -1.01
C ALA A 281 1.05 -17.53 -0.73
N GLY A 282 0.82 -18.02 0.49
CA GLY A 282 -0.50 -18.50 0.89
C GLY A 282 -1.55 -17.38 0.98
N PRO A 283 -2.85 -17.73 1.02
CA PRO A 283 -3.94 -16.76 1.13
C PRO A 283 -3.80 -15.91 2.39
N VAL A 284 -4.31 -14.68 2.33
CA VAL A 284 -4.17 -13.70 3.42
C VAL A 284 -5.50 -13.53 4.15
N LEU A 285 -5.48 -13.75 5.47
CA LEU A 285 -6.57 -13.44 6.39
C LEU A 285 -6.18 -12.21 7.22
N ALA A 286 -7.00 -11.16 7.16
CA ALA A 286 -6.89 -10.00 8.03
C ALA A 286 -7.93 -10.08 9.15
N VAL A 287 -7.50 -9.92 10.39
CA VAL A 287 -8.36 -9.81 11.58
C VAL A 287 -8.16 -8.43 12.18
N ILE A 288 -9.24 -7.65 12.21
CA ILE A 288 -9.24 -6.27 12.69
C ILE A 288 -10.03 -6.19 13.99
N GLY A 289 -9.43 -5.65 15.05
CA GLY A 289 -10.07 -5.56 16.36
C GLY A 289 -10.11 -6.88 17.09
N LEU A 290 -9.01 -7.66 17.08
CA LEU A 290 -8.93 -8.94 17.81
C LEU A 290 -9.31 -8.79 19.30
N ASP A 291 -8.96 -7.66 19.90
CA ASP A 291 -9.26 -7.30 21.29
C ASP A 291 -10.72 -6.92 21.54
N GLU A 292 -11.50 -6.69 20.49
CA GLU A 292 -12.94 -6.40 20.53
C GLU A 292 -13.78 -7.68 20.40
N ASP A 293 -13.15 -8.81 20.10
CA ASP A 293 -13.83 -10.11 20.07
C ASP A 293 -14.30 -10.54 21.48
N PRO A 294 -15.48 -11.17 21.62
CA PRO A 294 -15.93 -11.70 22.91
C PRO A 294 -15.01 -12.77 23.52
N ASP A 295 -14.28 -13.53 22.71
CA ASP A 295 -13.25 -14.49 23.15
C ASP A 295 -11.96 -14.35 22.31
N PRO A 296 -11.12 -13.33 22.59
CA PRO A 296 -9.89 -13.09 21.83
C PRO A 296 -8.93 -14.28 21.88
N ALA A 297 -8.87 -15.00 23.01
CA ALA A 297 -8.01 -16.17 23.17
C ALA A 297 -8.52 -17.37 22.35
N GLY A 298 -9.83 -17.59 22.30
CA GLY A 298 -10.48 -18.51 21.38
C GLY A 298 -10.12 -18.22 19.93
N LEU A 299 -10.29 -16.97 19.50
CA LEU A 299 -9.97 -16.54 18.14
C LEU A 299 -8.49 -16.76 17.80
N VAL A 300 -7.55 -16.45 18.71
CA VAL A 300 -6.12 -16.74 18.53
C VAL A 300 -5.86 -18.23 18.29
N ARG A 301 -6.55 -19.14 19.00
CA ARG A 301 -6.41 -20.60 18.79
C ARG A 301 -6.91 -21.02 17.41
N VAL A 302 -8.00 -20.43 16.91
CA VAL A 302 -8.48 -20.65 15.53
C VAL A 302 -7.43 -20.15 14.54
N LEU A 303 -6.91 -18.93 14.74
CA LEU A 303 -5.90 -18.34 13.87
C LEU A 303 -4.60 -19.14 13.81
N ALA A 304 -4.16 -19.74 14.93
CA ALA A 304 -2.99 -20.60 14.96
C ALA A 304 -3.17 -21.82 14.05
N ARG A 305 -4.36 -22.43 14.04
CA ARG A 305 -4.71 -23.53 13.13
C ARG A 305 -4.81 -23.07 11.68
N VAL A 306 -5.38 -21.89 11.42
CA VAL A 306 -5.41 -21.30 10.08
C VAL A 306 -4.01 -21.02 9.54
N HIS A 307 -3.08 -20.57 10.40
CA HIS A 307 -1.68 -20.38 10.05
C HIS A 307 -1.00 -21.69 9.63
N THR A 308 -1.27 -22.81 10.31
CA THR A 308 -0.67 -24.10 9.91
C THR A 308 -1.12 -24.53 8.50
N LEU A 309 -2.34 -24.16 8.07
CA LEU A 309 -2.84 -24.36 6.71
C LEU A 309 -2.12 -23.52 5.65
N GLY A 310 -1.18 -22.66 6.05
CA GLY A 310 -0.37 -21.82 5.16
C GLY A 310 -0.94 -20.44 4.91
N PHE A 311 -1.98 -20.02 5.63
CA PHE A 311 -2.44 -18.64 5.57
C PHE A 311 -1.41 -17.68 6.14
N ARG A 312 -1.39 -16.49 5.57
CA ARG A 312 -0.68 -15.34 6.12
C ARG A 312 -1.67 -14.50 6.90
N LEU A 313 -1.29 -14.06 8.10
CA LEU A 313 -2.19 -13.41 9.03
C LEU A 313 -1.78 -11.96 9.25
N LEU A 314 -2.72 -11.04 9.02
CA LEU A 314 -2.63 -9.67 9.50
C LEU A 314 -3.55 -9.53 10.71
N VAL A 315 -2.98 -9.39 11.91
CA VAL A 315 -3.72 -9.28 13.16
C VAL A 315 -3.58 -7.86 13.69
N VAL A 316 -4.71 -7.20 13.90
CA VAL A 316 -4.78 -5.82 14.39
C VAL A 316 -5.63 -5.77 15.65
N VAL A 317 -5.13 -5.06 16.66
CA VAL A 317 -5.88 -4.69 17.86
C VAL A 317 -6.15 -3.18 17.87
N ARG A 318 -7.26 -2.74 18.47
CA ARG A 318 -7.64 -1.33 18.56
C ARG A 318 -7.03 -0.64 19.78
N GLY A 319 -7.01 -1.33 20.92
CA GLY A 319 -6.44 -0.86 22.18
C GLY A 319 -5.08 -1.50 22.50
N THR A 320 -4.39 -0.92 23.47
CA THR A 320 -3.16 -1.47 24.06
C THR A 320 -3.41 -2.28 25.34
N GLU A 321 -4.62 -2.20 25.91
CA GLU A 321 -4.94 -2.76 27.24
C GLU A 321 -5.79 -4.05 27.20
N GLY A 322 -5.88 -4.71 26.04
CA GLY A 322 -6.66 -5.94 25.89
C GLY A 322 -5.93 -7.21 26.38
N PRO A 323 -6.66 -8.27 26.79
CA PRO A 323 -6.11 -9.53 27.33
C PRO A 323 -5.40 -10.46 26.32
N ALA A 324 -5.17 -10.01 25.08
CA ALA A 324 -4.70 -10.87 23.98
C ALA A 324 -3.17 -10.92 23.68
N PRO A 325 -2.27 -10.03 24.16
CA PRO A 325 -0.91 -9.99 23.63
C PRO A 325 -0.13 -11.28 23.92
N GLY A 326 -0.27 -11.86 25.11
CA GLY A 326 0.45 -13.10 25.46
C GLY A 326 0.09 -14.30 24.59
N ALA A 327 -1.19 -14.48 24.24
CA ALA A 327 -1.63 -15.57 23.37
C ALA A 327 -1.16 -15.34 21.92
N VAL A 328 -1.26 -14.11 21.42
CA VAL A 328 -0.75 -13.75 20.08
C VAL A 328 0.75 -13.98 19.98
N GLU A 329 1.51 -13.57 21.00
CA GLU A 329 2.96 -13.79 21.04
C GLU A 329 3.30 -15.28 21.00
N ARG A 330 2.70 -16.06 21.89
CA ARG A 330 2.97 -17.49 22.06
C ARG A 330 2.53 -18.32 20.85
N ASP A 331 1.31 -18.12 20.38
CA ASP A 331 0.65 -19.04 19.44
C ASP A 331 0.76 -18.60 17.98
N LEU A 332 1.05 -17.32 17.71
CA LEU A 332 1.13 -16.79 16.34
C LEU A 332 2.52 -16.24 16.00
N LEU A 333 3.03 -15.30 16.79
CA LEU A 333 4.26 -14.58 16.44
C LEU A 333 5.52 -15.44 16.61
N VAL A 334 5.67 -16.15 17.73
CA VAL A 334 6.82 -17.01 17.97
C VAL A 334 6.93 -18.11 16.89
N PRO A 335 5.88 -18.90 16.58
CA PRO A 335 5.94 -19.87 15.50
C PRO A 335 6.28 -19.26 14.13
N ALA A 336 5.63 -18.14 13.77
CA ALA A 336 5.85 -17.51 12.47
C ALA A 336 7.27 -16.95 12.29
N LEU A 337 7.89 -16.42 13.36
CA LEU A 337 9.27 -15.95 13.29
C LEU A 337 10.28 -17.10 13.32
N ASP A 338 9.99 -18.18 14.05
CA ASP A 338 10.81 -19.39 14.07
C ASP A 338 10.87 -20.05 12.67
N GLU A 339 9.71 -20.22 12.02
CA GLU A 339 9.62 -20.70 10.64
C GLU A 339 10.43 -19.84 9.67
N ARG A 340 10.33 -18.51 9.81
CA ARG A 340 11.06 -17.57 8.97
C ARG A 340 12.57 -17.61 9.23
N ALA A 341 12.99 -17.77 10.48
CA ALA A 341 14.39 -17.93 10.83
C ALA A 341 14.96 -19.20 10.19
N GLU A 342 14.22 -20.31 10.26
CA GLU A 342 14.60 -21.57 9.62
C GLU A 342 14.67 -21.45 8.09
N GLU A 343 13.77 -20.69 7.46
CA GLU A 343 13.82 -20.41 6.02
C GLU A 343 15.07 -19.61 5.62
N LEU A 344 15.37 -18.54 6.37
CA LEU A 344 16.56 -17.70 6.13
C LEU A 344 17.86 -18.46 6.38
N LEU A 345 17.92 -19.29 7.42
CA LEU A 345 19.06 -20.18 7.68
C LEU A 345 19.28 -21.17 6.54
N ARG A 346 18.21 -21.85 6.10
CA ARG A 346 18.28 -22.74 4.94
C ARG A 346 18.76 -22.01 3.68
N ARG A 347 18.40 -20.74 3.50
CA ARG A 347 18.91 -19.90 2.40
C ARG A 347 20.40 -19.60 2.56
N ALA A 348 20.84 -19.20 3.76
CA ALA A 348 22.24 -18.92 4.06
C ALA A 348 23.13 -20.16 3.86
N GLU A 349 22.72 -21.33 4.35
CA GLU A 349 23.45 -22.59 4.15
C GLU A 349 23.50 -23.04 2.69
N ARG A 350 22.44 -22.79 1.92
CA ARG A 350 22.45 -23.05 0.47
C ARG A 350 23.46 -22.15 -0.22
N MET A 351 23.53 -20.88 0.16
CA MET A 351 24.52 -19.94 -0.36
C MET A 351 25.93 -20.41 0.02
N GLU A 352 26.20 -20.74 1.29
CA GLU A 352 27.50 -21.24 1.73
C GLU A 352 27.92 -22.51 0.97
N ARG A 353 27.02 -23.50 0.85
CA ARG A 353 27.29 -24.71 0.06
C ARG A 353 27.58 -24.43 -1.41
N THR A 354 26.88 -23.44 -2.00
CA THR A 354 27.11 -23.02 -3.39
C THR A 354 28.49 -22.36 -3.52
N TRP A 355 28.85 -21.50 -2.57
CA TRP A 355 30.16 -20.86 -2.49
C TRP A 355 31.30 -21.86 -2.33
N SER A 356 31.21 -22.81 -1.40
CA SER A 356 32.25 -23.84 -1.22
C SER A 356 32.46 -24.69 -2.47
N ARG A 357 31.42 -24.91 -3.28
CA ARG A 357 31.55 -25.61 -4.58
C ARG A 357 32.25 -24.76 -5.63
N LEU A 358 31.99 -23.45 -5.65
CA LEU A 358 32.62 -22.52 -6.59
C LEU A 358 34.09 -22.27 -6.26
N ASP A 359 34.42 -22.17 -4.97
CA ASP A 359 35.79 -21.98 -4.48
C ASP A 359 36.73 -23.14 -4.91
N GLY A 360 36.20 -24.37 -4.98
CA GLY A 360 36.92 -25.53 -5.51
C GLY A 360 37.09 -25.56 -7.04
N LEU A 361 36.48 -24.63 -7.78
CA LEU A 361 36.47 -24.58 -9.25
C LEU A 361 37.18 -23.34 -9.83
N THR A 362 37.50 -22.33 -9.02
CA THR A 362 38.13 -21.07 -9.45
C THR A 362 39.55 -20.93 -8.89
N ASP A 363 40.49 -20.43 -9.71
CA ASP A 363 41.82 -20.03 -9.24
C ASP A 363 41.69 -18.97 -8.14
N SER A 364 42.38 -19.18 -7.00
CA SER A 364 42.20 -18.42 -5.75
C SER A 364 42.39 -16.90 -5.88
N ALA A 365 42.98 -16.42 -6.98
CA ALA A 365 43.18 -15.00 -7.26
C ALA A 365 41.94 -14.29 -7.84
N SER A 366 40.89 -15.02 -8.26
CA SER A 366 39.67 -14.47 -8.86
C SER A 366 38.39 -14.76 -8.06
N ALA A 367 38.50 -15.44 -6.91
CA ALA A 367 37.35 -15.76 -6.08
C ALA A 367 36.80 -14.49 -5.39
N PRO A 368 35.50 -14.17 -5.54
CA PRO A 368 34.91 -13.05 -4.81
C PRO A 368 34.87 -13.38 -3.30
N PRO A 369 34.88 -12.35 -2.43
CA PRO A 369 35.04 -12.56 -0.98
C PRO A 369 33.92 -13.44 -0.41
N ARG A 370 34.30 -14.38 0.45
CA ARG A 370 33.36 -15.29 1.14
C ARG A 370 32.29 -14.44 1.86
N PRO A 371 30.99 -14.80 1.76
CA PRO A 371 29.96 -14.15 2.55
C PRO A 371 30.31 -14.21 4.04
N ALA A 372 30.17 -13.10 4.76
CA ALA A 372 30.36 -13.02 6.20
C ALA A 372 29.20 -13.66 6.99
N THR A 373 28.64 -14.76 6.49
CA THR A 373 27.57 -15.53 7.14
C THR A 373 28.19 -16.68 7.91
N ASP A 374 27.82 -16.86 9.18
CA ASP A 374 28.09 -18.08 9.96
C ASP A 374 26.76 -18.83 10.25
N PRO A 375 26.25 -19.63 9.30
CA PRO A 375 24.96 -20.29 9.47
C PRO A 375 24.94 -21.29 10.64
N ALA A 376 26.09 -21.85 11.02
CA ALA A 376 26.20 -22.82 12.11
C ALA A 376 25.98 -22.13 13.47
N ALA A 377 26.65 -21.01 13.73
CA ALA A 377 26.42 -20.22 14.94
C ALA A 377 24.98 -19.70 15.01
N ARG A 378 24.43 -19.26 13.86
CA ARG A 378 23.02 -18.79 13.79
C ARG A 378 22.01 -19.92 14.04
N ARG A 379 22.30 -21.15 13.61
CA ARG A 379 21.47 -22.33 13.94
C ARG A 379 21.53 -22.67 15.43
N HIS A 380 22.73 -22.71 16.01
CA HIS A 380 22.85 -22.93 17.45
C HIS A 380 22.06 -21.89 18.24
N ARG A 381 22.15 -20.61 17.84
CA ARG A 381 21.35 -19.54 18.43
C ARG A 381 19.84 -19.77 18.29
N LEU A 382 19.36 -20.27 17.16
CA LEU A 382 17.94 -20.61 17.00
C LEU A 382 17.51 -21.73 17.95
N GLU A 383 18.34 -22.75 18.14
CA GLU A 383 18.09 -23.85 19.08
C GLU A 383 18.05 -23.36 20.54
N GLU A 384 18.97 -22.48 20.94
CA GLU A 384 18.93 -21.81 22.26
C GLU A 384 17.61 -21.07 22.47
N LEU A 385 17.18 -20.29 21.48
CA LEU A 385 15.93 -19.53 21.54
C LEU A 385 14.71 -20.46 21.64
N ARG A 386 14.73 -21.63 20.97
CA ARG A 386 13.68 -22.65 21.07
C ARG A 386 13.57 -23.24 22.48
N GLY A 387 14.68 -23.28 23.24
CA GLY A 387 14.72 -23.74 24.62
C GLY A 387 14.15 -22.76 25.66
N LEU A 388 13.92 -21.49 25.31
CA LEU A 388 13.37 -20.50 26.22
C LEU A 388 11.89 -20.78 26.53
N ARG A 389 11.55 -20.83 27.83
CA ARG A 389 10.17 -21.05 28.31
C ARG A 389 9.28 -19.83 28.18
N GLU A 390 9.85 -18.63 28.29
CA GLU A 390 9.11 -17.38 28.26
C GLU A 390 8.89 -16.92 26.80
N PRO A 391 7.63 -16.84 26.31
CA PRO A 391 7.35 -16.50 24.92
C PRO A 391 7.86 -15.12 24.51
N HIS A 392 7.77 -14.13 25.41
CA HIS A 392 8.20 -12.78 25.14
C HIS A 392 9.72 -12.68 24.92
N ALA A 393 10.51 -13.29 25.82
CA ALA A 393 11.96 -13.37 25.68
C ALA A 393 12.38 -14.08 24.38
N ARG A 394 11.69 -15.17 24.04
CA ARG A 394 11.90 -15.89 22.76
C ARG A 394 11.57 -15.00 21.56
N LEU A 395 10.45 -14.29 21.59
CA LEU A 395 10.04 -13.36 20.53
C LEU A 395 11.06 -12.26 20.30
N VAL A 396 11.57 -11.63 21.36
CA VAL A 396 12.62 -10.61 21.29
C VAL A 396 13.89 -11.18 20.66
N GLY A 397 14.32 -12.36 21.12
CA GLY A 397 15.50 -13.04 20.57
C GLY A 397 15.35 -13.41 19.09
N LEU A 398 14.18 -13.90 18.67
CA LEU A 398 13.88 -14.23 17.27
C LEU A 398 13.89 -12.97 16.38
N LYS A 399 13.32 -11.86 16.85
CA LYS A 399 13.36 -10.57 16.12
C LYS A 399 14.80 -10.11 15.88
N GLN A 400 15.68 -10.25 16.88
CA GLN A 400 17.10 -9.94 16.73
C GLN A 400 17.78 -10.88 15.74
N LEU A 401 17.58 -12.19 15.89
CA LEU A 401 18.17 -13.19 14.98
C LEU A 401 17.77 -12.94 13.52
N LEU A 402 16.49 -12.62 13.26
CA LEU A 402 16.02 -12.29 11.92
C LEU A 402 16.61 -11.00 11.35
N ARG A 403 16.88 -10.01 12.20
CA ARG A 403 17.56 -8.78 11.78
C ARG A 403 18.99 -9.10 11.34
N ASP A 404 19.70 -9.87 12.16
CA ASP A 404 21.08 -10.26 11.90
C ASP A 404 21.18 -11.12 10.62
N LEU A 405 20.35 -12.15 10.48
CA LEU A 405 20.31 -13.01 9.29
C LEU A 405 20.03 -12.22 8.01
N ARG A 406 19.16 -11.19 8.08
CA ARG A 406 18.90 -10.32 6.93
C ARG A 406 20.11 -9.45 6.58
N ALA A 407 20.82 -8.94 7.59
CA ALA A 407 22.05 -8.17 7.38
C ALA A 407 23.13 -9.05 6.74
N ASP A 408 23.34 -10.25 7.27
CA ASP A 408 24.31 -11.23 6.77
C ASP A 408 24.02 -11.59 5.29
N LEU A 409 22.73 -11.78 4.94
CA LEU A 409 22.30 -12.10 3.57
C LEU A 409 22.32 -10.90 2.61
N ALA A 410 22.11 -9.68 3.10
CA ALA A 410 22.16 -8.47 2.29
C ALA A 410 23.60 -8.03 1.97
N GLY A 411 24.55 -8.33 2.86
CA GLY A 411 25.97 -8.05 2.68
C GLY A 411 26.75 -9.06 1.83
N ALA A 412 26.12 -10.14 1.38
CA ALA A 412 26.76 -11.15 0.56
C ALA A 412 27.00 -10.62 -0.87
N PRO A 413 28.23 -10.63 -1.40
CA PRO A 413 28.46 -10.27 -2.81
C PRO A 413 27.66 -11.21 -3.72
N GLY A 414 27.08 -10.67 -4.79
CA GLY A 414 26.34 -11.43 -5.78
C GLY A 414 27.17 -12.62 -6.28
N LEU A 415 26.51 -13.75 -6.54
CA LEU A 415 27.17 -14.94 -7.06
C LEU A 415 27.96 -14.59 -8.34
N PRO A 416 29.19 -15.10 -8.51
CA PRO A 416 29.95 -14.89 -9.73
C PRO A 416 29.14 -15.45 -10.92
N GLY A 417 28.68 -14.55 -11.80
CA GLY A 417 27.80 -14.86 -12.92
C GLY A 417 26.56 -13.96 -13.04
N GLN A 418 26.13 -13.30 -11.96
CA GLN A 418 25.15 -12.21 -12.05
C GLN A 418 25.84 -10.91 -12.42
N ARG A 419 26.27 -10.78 -13.69
CA ARG A 419 26.50 -9.46 -14.28
C ARG A 419 25.14 -8.79 -14.44
N THR A 420 24.77 -7.90 -13.52
CA THR A 420 23.92 -6.75 -13.85
C THR A 420 24.76 -5.81 -14.70
N GLY A 421 24.95 -6.18 -15.97
CA GLY A 421 25.50 -5.26 -16.96
C GLY A 421 24.52 -4.10 -17.19
N PRO A 422 25.00 -2.90 -17.54
CA PRO A 422 24.11 -1.83 -17.97
C PRO A 422 23.35 -2.32 -19.21
N VAL A 423 22.02 -2.18 -19.20
CA VAL A 423 21.22 -2.37 -20.41
C VAL A 423 21.54 -1.20 -21.33
N GLY A 424 22.55 -1.40 -22.18
CA GLY A 424 22.93 -0.51 -23.26
C GLY A 424 22.71 -1.18 -24.61
N ARG A 425 21.71 -0.62 -25.34
CA ARG A 425 21.68 -0.38 -26.80
C ARG A 425 21.52 -1.60 -27.75
N PRO A 426 21.03 -1.40 -29.00
CA PRO A 426 21.38 -0.35 -29.98
C PRO A 426 20.66 0.99 -29.80
#